data_AF-A0A2P2GS70-F1
#
_entry.id   AF-A0A2P2GS70-F1
#
_cell.length_a   1.000
_cell.length_b   1.000
_cell.length_c   1.000
_cell.angle_alpha   90.00
_cell.angle_beta   90.00
_cell.angle_gamma   90.00
#
_symmetry.space_group_name_H-M   'P 1'
#
loop_
_entity.id
_entity.type
_entity.pdbx_description
1 polymer ?
#
loop_
_entity_poly.entity_id
_entity_poly.type
_entity_poly.pdbx_seq_one_letter_code
_entity_poly.pdbx_strand_id
1 'polypeptide(L)' 'MSASTIARPTERLALLGRKKRQLPSIGTAFAGLALAERAGDLHGAMLCRRLVQRIARDGRVGE' A
#
# COMPACT_ATOMS: atom_id res chain seq x y z
N MET A 1 -35.34 -23.58 0.94
CA MET A 1 -34.81 -22.65 -0.08
C MET A 1 -33.37 -22.34 0.29
N SER A 2 -32.40 -23.00 -0.34
CA SER A 2 -30.97 -22.74 -0.09
C SER A 2 -30.54 -21.61 -1.00
N ALA A 3 -30.37 -20.41 -0.44
CA ALA A 3 -29.84 -19.27 -1.17
C ALA A 3 -28.36 -19.54 -1.48
N SER A 4 -28.05 -19.96 -2.71
CA SER A 4 -26.69 -19.98 -3.21
C SER A 4 -26.10 -18.58 -3.04
N THR A 5 -25.25 -18.41 -2.04
CA THR A 5 -24.52 -17.15 -1.84
C THR A 5 -23.48 -17.06 -2.94
N ILE A 6 -23.88 -16.52 -4.10
CA ILE A 6 -22.98 -16.24 -5.20
C ILE A 6 -22.02 -15.16 -4.69
N ALA A 7 -20.85 -15.60 -4.20
CA ALA A 7 -19.81 -14.70 -3.74
C ALA A 7 -19.50 -13.72 -4.87
N ARG A 8 -19.64 -12.42 -4.58
CA ARG A 8 -19.42 -11.40 -5.58
C ARG A 8 -17.96 -11.48 -6.04
N PRO A 9 -17.64 -11.23 -7.33
CA PRO A 9 -16.26 -11.28 -7.81
C PRO A 9 -15.29 -10.44 -6.96
N THR A 10 -15.77 -9.34 -6.39
CA THR A 10 -15.05 -8.48 -5.44
C THR A 10 -14.73 -9.16 -4.10
N GLU A 11 -15.61 -10.00 -3.58
CA GLU A 11 -15.39 -10.79 -2.36
C GLU A 11 -14.34 -11.88 -2.61
N ARG A 12 -14.37 -12.52 -3.79
CA ARG A 12 -13.36 -13.50 -4.20
C ARG A 12 -11.98 -12.86 -4.38
N LEU A 13 -11.91 -11.65 -4.94
CA LEU A 13 -10.69 -10.85 -5.03
C LEU A 13 -10.18 -10.40 -3.65
N ALA A 14 -11.08 -10.02 -2.73
CA ALA A 14 -10.71 -9.64 -1.37
C ALA A 14 -10.13 -10.82 -0.57
N LEU A 15 -10.57 -12.05 -0.84
CA LEU A 15 -10.02 -13.27 -0.24
C LEU A 15 -8.63 -13.62 -0.82
N LEU A 16 -8.44 -13.46 -2.14
CA LEU A 16 -7.16 -13.75 -2.82
C LEU A 16 -6.09 -12.67 -2.59
N GLY A 17 -6.50 -11.42 -2.36
CA GLY A 17 -5.61 -10.27 -2.20
C GLY A 17 -4.98 -10.11 -0.81
N ARG A 18 -5.33 -10.97 0.16
CA ARG A 18 -4.84 -10.89 1.56
C ARG A 18 -3.43 -11.47 1.78
N LYS A 19 -2.56 -11.50 0.76
CA LYS A 19 -1.13 -11.50 1.07
C LYS A 19 -0.86 -10.14 1.73
N LYS A 20 -0.59 -10.14 3.04
CA LYS A 20 -0.06 -8.98 3.77
C LYS A 20 1.19 -8.53 3.03
N ARG A 21 1.01 -7.65 2.04
CA ARG A 21 2.11 -7.08 1.29
C ARG A 21 2.84 -6.22 2.32
N GLN A 22 3.97 -6.71 2.80
CA GLN A 22 4.77 -5.97 3.77
C GLN A 22 5.05 -4.60 3.16
N LEU A 23 4.83 -3.56 3.96
CA LEU A 23 5.24 -2.23 3.57
C LEU A 23 6.77 -2.24 3.41
N PRO A 24 7.31 -1.55 2.41
CA PRO A 24 8.75 -1.39 2.30
C PRO A 24 9.29 -0.65 3.53
N SER A 25 10.59 -0.78 3.77
CA SER A 25 11.23 -0.03 4.85
C SER A 25 11.09 1.48 4.63
N ILE A 26 11.12 2.24 5.73
CA ILE A 26 11.06 3.71 5.65
C ILE A 26 12.22 4.28 4.82
N GLY A 27 13.41 3.69 4.90
CA GLY A 27 14.58 4.07 4.10
C GLY A 27 14.34 3.89 2.60
N THR A 28 13.73 2.77 2.19
CA THR A 28 13.35 2.53 0.80
C THR A 28 12.32 3.54 0.30
N ALA A 29 11.36 3.94 1.14
CA ALA A 29 10.36 4.94 0.78
C ALA A 29 10.98 6.35 0.59
N PHE A 30 11.94 6.74 1.45
CA PHE A 30 12.68 8.00 1.27
C PHE A 30 13.58 8.00 0.04
N ALA A 31 14.24 6.88 -0.27
CA ALA A 31 15.03 6.76 -1.50
C ALA A 31 14.17 6.94 -2.76
N GLY A 32 12.97 6.34 -2.78
CA GLY A 32 12.00 6.52 -3.87
C GLY A 32 11.54 7.97 -4.02
N LEU A 33 11.29 8.67 -2.90
CA LEU A 33 10.93 10.08 -2.91
C LEU A 33 12.05 10.94 -3.53
N ALA A 34 13.29 10.75 -3.08
CA ALA A 34 14.44 11.52 -3.58
C ALA A 34 14.67 11.29 -5.09
N LEU A 35 14.48 10.06 -5.57
CA LEU A 35 14.56 9.75 -7.00
C LEU A 35 13.44 10.43 -7.80
N ALA A 36 12.20 10.39 -7.31
CA ALA A 36 11.06 11.01 -7.98
C ALA A 36 11.20 12.54 -8.03
N GLU A 37 11.64 13.17 -6.93
CA GLU A 37 11.91 14.61 -6.88
C GLU A 37 13.06 15.00 -7.84
N ARG A 38 14.14 14.21 -7.90
CA ARG A 38 15.24 14.43 -8.85
C ARG A 38 14.80 14.26 -10.31
N ALA A 39 13.88 13.35 -10.59
CA ALA A 39 13.34 13.13 -11.93
C ALA A 39 12.26 14.17 -12.33
N GLY A 40 11.81 15.02 -11.40
CA GLY A 40 10.68 15.93 -11.63
C GLY A 40 9.32 15.23 -11.70
N ASP A 41 9.23 13.97 -11.24
CA ASP A 41 7.99 13.20 -11.22
C ASP A 41 7.15 13.58 -9.99
N LEU A 42 6.27 14.57 -10.18
CA LEU A 42 5.35 15.04 -9.15
C LEU A 42 4.41 13.94 -8.65
N HIS A 43 3.99 13.03 -9.54
CA HIS A 43 3.05 11.97 -9.17
C HIS A 43 3.76 10.89 -8.34
N GLY A 44 4.94 10.46 -8.78
CA GLY A 44 5.81 9.55 -8.02
C GLY A 44 6.18 10.10 -6.65
N ALA A 45 6.51 11.39 -6.57
CA ALA A 45 6.83 12.05 -5.29
C ALA A 45 5.61 12.06 -4.34
N MET A 46 4.41 12.34 -4.86
CA MET A 46 3.18 12.30 -4.06
C MET A 46 2.88 10.90 -3.51
N LEU A 47 3.05 9.86 -4.34
CA LEU A 47 2.87 8.47 -3.91
C LEU A 47 3.89 8.07 -2.84
N CYS A 48 5.17 8.45 -3.02
CA CYS A 48 6.22 8.16 -2.04
C CYS A 48 5.97 8.89 -0.71
N ARG A 49 5.49 10.15 -0.74
CA ARG A 49 5.10 10.88 0.50
C ARG A 49 3.97 10.19 1.25
N ARG A 50 2.93 9.74 0.55
CA ARG A 50 1.82 8.98 1.18
C ARG A 50 2.30 7.66 1.75
N LEU A 51 3.22 6.98 1.07
CA LEU A 51 3.82 5.74 1.54
C LEU A 51 4.64 5.95 2.82
N VAL A 52 5.47 7.00 2.89
CA VAL A 52 6.22 7.38 4.10
C VAL A 52 5.26 7.68 5.26
N GLN A 53 4.19 8.45 5.03
CA GLN A 53 3.18 8.72 6.05
C GLN A 53 2.49 7.44 6.56
N ARG A 54 2.19 6.51 5.65
CA ARG A 54 1.59 5.22 6.01
C ARG A 54 2.55 4.36 6.83
N ILE A 55 3.82 4.27 6.43
CA ILE A 55 4.84 3.53 7.18
C ILE A 55 5.04 4.15 8.57
N ALA A 56 5.09 5.49 8.68
CA ALA A 56 5.22 6.18 9.97
C ALA A 56 3.99 6.02 10.88
N ARG A 57 2.81 5.80 10.30
CA ARG A 57 1.58 5.51 11.05
C ARG A 57 1.54 4.04 11.47
N ASP A 58 1.74 3.12 10.54
CA ASP A 58 1.62 1.68 10.78
C ASP A 58 2.81 1.15 11.61
N GLY A 59 4.00 1.74 11.44
CA GLY A 59 5.19 1.46 12.25
C GLY A 59 5.04 1.89 13.71
N ARG A 60 4.25 2.95 13.99
CA ARG A 60 3.89 3.37 15.36
C ARG A 60 2.82 2.51 16.03
N VAL A 61 2.12 1.66 15.26
CA VAL A 61 1.08 0.74 15.78
C VAL A 61 1.68 -0.64 16.11
N GLY A 62 2.95 -0.87 15.77
CA GLY A 62 3.65 -2.14 15.96
C GLY A 62 4.80 -2.13 16.98
N GLU A 63 5.00 -1.04 17.71
CA GLU A 63 5.89 -0.96 18.89
C GLU A 63 5.08 -1.04 20.20
#